data_AF-A0A1V6R2W6-F1
#
_entry.id   AF-A0A1V6R2W6-F1
#
_cell.length_a   1.000
_cell.length_b   1.000
_cell.length_c   1.000
_cell.angle_alpha   90.00
_cell.angle_beta   90.00
_cell.angle_gamma   90.00
#
_symmetry.space_group_name_H-M   'P 1'
#
loop_
_entity.id
_entity.type
_entity.pdbx_description
1 polymer ?
#
loop_
_entity_poly.entity_id
_entity_poly.type
_entity_poly.pdbx_seq_one_letter_code
_entity_poly.pdbx_strand_id
1 'polypeptide(L)'
;MALVHDLAESVIGDIPTFAGVAKERKYDMERNGFQYLENLLQTYSPKRATEISALWLEYEQGETPEAKWVKEMDKFECLVQAHEYEQKTFGKKDLDEFQGLLAKIHSNEAARWAESLCREREDHLAKRKKRLPIIFITGNPVACDKIASHLRETAQDLEYRHHGIIKNCLDKRFEVPASLVVEVLENEIKAIGGRPWTIVSGFPNDTEQLAEFEKKVQDCNCTFYLESPPHTDNQGPNSSISKDTKHTWGPSAVHKSSAAHFEVLGSTTETDFWLAVNSIKAFITAGVQNNMEKTRFD
;
A
#
# COMPACT_ATOMS: atom_id res chain seq x y z
N MET A 1 20.95 28.91 2.74
CA MET A 1 21.58 27.60 3.00
C MET A 1 20.68 26.44 2.62
N ALA A 2 19.55 26.21 3.29
CA ALA A 2 18.64 25.10 2.95
C ALA A 2 18.26 25.03 1.46
N LEU A 3 18.04 26.17 0.81
CA LEU A 3 17.71 26.25 -0.63
C LEU A 3 18.85 25.87 -1.59
N VAL A 4 20.10 25.82 -1.10
CA VAL A 4 21.28 25.68 -1.97
C VAL A 4 22.16 24.49 -1.60
N HIS A 5 21.95 23.84 -0.46
CA HIS A 5 22.90 22.83 0.04
C HIS A 5 23.15 21.68 -0.95
N ASP A 6 22.10 21.18 -1.62
CA ASP A 6 22.20 20.12 -2.64
C ASP A 6 22.25 20.67 -4.08
N LEU A 7 22.52 21.96 -4.27
CA LEU A 7 22.46 22.54 -5.63
C LEU A 7 23.48 21.90 -6.59
N ALA A 8 24.61 21.38 -6.08
CA ALA A 8 25.59 20.65 -6.88
C ALA A 8 25.01 19.37 -7.51
N GLU A 9 23.99 18.75 -6.91
CA GLU A 9 23.35 17.54 -7.42
C GLU A 9 22.67 17.77 -8.78
N SER A 10 22.33 19.03 -9.12
CA SER A 10 21.85 19.38 -10.46
C SER A 10 22.91 19.16 -11.55
N VAL A 11 24.20 19.11 -11.18
CA VAL A 11 25.33 18.93 -12.10
C VAL A 11 25.88 17.50 -12.01
N ILE A 12 26.08 17.00 -10.79
CA ILE A 12 26.74 15.70 -10.58
C ILE A 12 25.76 14.54 -10.38
N GLY A 13 24.46 14.84 -10.27
CA GLY A 13 23.42 13.90 -9.84
C GLY A 13 23.37 13.73 -8.32
N ASP A 14 22.23 13.29 -7.81
CA ASP A 14 22.09 12.83 -6.43
C ASP A 14 22.89 11.52 -6.24
N ILE A 15 23.86 11.54 -5.33
CA ILE A 15 24.69 10.38 -4.99
C ILE A 15 24.20 9.82 -3.66
N PRO A 16 23.42 8.72 -3.69
CA PRO A 16 22.90 8.13 -2.47
C PRO A 16 24.01 7.47 -1.66
N THR A 17 23.80 7.36 -0.35
CA THR A 17 24.79 6.81 0.60
C THR A 17 25.21 5.36 0.27
N PHE A 18 24.30 4.56 -0.31
CA PHE A 18 24.59 3.17 -0.71
C PHE A 18 25.36 3.05 -2.03
N ALA A 19 25.64 4.16 -2.73
CA ALA A 19 26.42 4.13 -3.98
C ALA A 19 27.89 3.73 -3.78
N GLY A 20 28.36 3.58 -2.53
CA GLY A 20 29.72 3.16 -2.22
C GLY A 20 30.80 4.20 -2.54
N VAL A 21 30.39 5.44 -2.81
CA VAL A 21 31.31 6.56 -3.05
C VAL A 21 31.90 7.03 -1.72
N ALA A 22 33.23 7.06 -1.62
CA ALA A 22 33.91 7.59 -0.44
C ALA A 22 33.52 9.05 -0.18
N LYS A 23 33.45 9.44 1.10
CA LYS A 23 32.99 10.78 1.50
C LYS A 23 33.83 11.89 0.88
N GLU A 24 35.14 11.71 0.86
CA GLU A 24 36.10 12.66 0.28
C GLU A 24 35.87 12.80 -1.23
N ARG A 25 35.58 11.69 -1.92
CA ARG A 25 35.27 11.71 -3.34
C ARG A 25 33.94 12.40 -3.62
N LYS A 26 32.91 12.15 -2.80
CA LYS A 26 31.61 12.83 -2.91
C LYS A 26 31.80 14.34 -2.73
N TYR A 27 32.53 14.76 -1.70
CA TYR A 27 32.87 16.16 -1.46
C TYR A 27 33.61 16.81 -2.65
N ASP A 28 34.62 16.14 -3.21
CA ASP A 28 35.34 16.65 -4.38
C ASP A 28 34.42 16.82 -5.60
N MET A 29 33.50 15.88 -5.80
CA MET A 29 32.52 15.96 -6.89
C MET A 29 31.55 17.14 -6.67
N GLU A 30 31.00 17.28 -5.48
CA GLU A 30 30.09 18.37 -5.12
C GLU A 30 30.78 19.73 -5.24
N ARG A 31 32.03 19.83 -4.77
CA ARG A 31 32.85 21.03 -4.90
C ARG A 31 33.07 21.43 -6.36
N ASN A 32 33.35 20.45 -7.22
CA ASN A 32 33.49 20.71 -8.67
C ASN A 32 32.16 21.15 -9.30
N GLY A 33 31.04 20.52 -8.91
CA GLY A 33 29.70 20.92 -9.34
C GLY A 33 29.38 22.36 -8.92
N PHE A 34 29.68 22.72 -7.67
CA PHE A 34 29.51 24.08 -7.17
C PHE A 34 30.39 25.10 -7.89
N GLN A 35 31.65 24.75 -8.18
CA GLN A 35 32.55 25.64 -8.90
C GLN A 35 32.08 25.90 -10.33
N TYR A 36 31.47 24.92 -11.00
CA TYR A 36 30.80 25.14 -12.27
C TYR A 36 29.62 26.13 -12.14
N LEU A 37 28.76 25.95 -11.15
CA LEU A 37 27.61 26.83 -10.89
C LEU A 37 28.05 28.25 -10.53
N GLU A 38 29.08 28.40 -9.71
CA GLU A 38 29.69 29.68 -9.36
C GLU A 38 30.17 30.42 -10.60
N ASN A 39 30.94 29.76 -11.48
CA ASN A 39 31.44 30.36 -12.71
C ASN A 39 30.30 30.80 -13.63
N LEU A 40 29.23 30.01 -13.73
CA LEU A 40 28.04 30.37 -14.50
C LEU A 40 27.37 31.62 -13.92
N LEU A 41 27.12 31.64 -12.61
CA LEU A 41 26.46 32.75 -11.93
C LEU A 41 27.30 34.02 -11.93
N GLN A 42 28.63 33.90 -11.91
CA GLN A 42 29.56 35.02 -11.95
C GLN A 42 29.35 35.90 -13.19
N THR A 43 28.95 35.30 -14.33
CA THR A 43 28.67 36.04 -15.57
C THR A 43 27.43 36.95 -15.48
N TYR A 44 26.48 36.62 -14.62
CA TYR A 44 25.23 37.36 -14.45
C TYR A 44 25.21 38.23 -13.20
N SER A 45 25.72 37.71 -12.09
CA SER A 45 25.73 38.39 -10.79
C SER A 45 26.89 37.91 -9.91
N PRO A 46 28.07 38.54 -10.01
CA PRO A 46 29.26 38.24 -9.20
C PRO A 46 28.97 38.14 -7.70
N LYS A 47 28.22 39.11 -7.17
CA LYS A 47 27.91 39.18 -5.74
C LYS A 47 27.10 37.97 -5.27
N ARG A 48 26.09 37.55 -6.06
CA ARG A 48 25.23 36.41 -5.71
C ARG A 48 25.96 35.08 -5.86
N ALA A 49 26.82 34.95 -6.86
CA ALA A 49 27.67 33.77 -7.01
C ALA A 49 28.51 33.54 -5.74
N THR A 50 29.21 34.57 -5.27
CA THR A 50 30.02 34.50 -4.04
C THR A 50 29.16 34.18 -2.80
N GLU A 51 27.98 34.79 -2.66
CA GLU A 51 27.05 34.54 -1.55
C GLU A 51 26.58 33.08 -1.51
N ILE A 52 26.20 32.52 -2.67
CA ILE A 52 25.73 31.13 -2.79
C ILE A 52 26.86 30.15 -2.49
N SER A 53 28.06 30.35 -3.05
CA SER A 53 29.23 29.52 -2.77
C SER A 53 29.59 29.52 -1.28
N ALA A 54 29.54 30.70 -0.63
CA ALA A 54 29.81 30.82 0.80
C ALA A 54 28.79 30.05 1.64
N LEU A 55 27.49 30.15 1.31
CA LEU A 55 26.42 29.42 2.00
C LEU A 55 26.56 27.90 1.87
N TRP A 56 26.96 27.41 0.69
CA TRP A 56 27.23 25.98 0.52
C TRP A 56 28.44 25.53 1.33
N LEU A 57 29.53 26.30 1.30
CA LEU A 57 30.73 25.96 2.08
C LEU A 57 30.46 25.96 3.59
N GLU A 58 29.68 26.93 4.07
CA GLU A 58 29.24 27.00 5.46
C GLU A 58 28.39 25.79 5.85
N TYR A 59 27.48 25.35 4.97
CA TYR A 59 26.76 24.10 5.14
C TYR A 59 27.73 22.94 5.24
N GLU A 60 28.63 22.74 4.27
CA GLU A 60 29.55 21.60 4.26
C GLU A 60 30.43 21.49 5.51
N GLN A 61 30.92 22.63 6.02
CA GLN A 61 31.69 22.69 7.26
C GLN A 61 30.85 22.31 8.48
N GLY A 62 29.57 22.71 8.53
CA GLY A 62 28.66 22.31 9.61
C GLY A 62 29.04 22.89 10.97
N GLU A 63 29.71 24.04 11.01
CA GLU A 63 30.24 24.63 12.25
C GLU A 63 29.29 25.66 12.87
N THR A 64 28.56 26.41 12.03
CA THR A 64 27.62 27.45 12.47
C THR A 64 26.32 26.85 13.02
N PRO A 65 25.60 27.56 13.90
CA PRO A 65 24.29 27.11 14.40
C PRO A 65 23.31 26.81 13.26
N GLU A 66 23.28 27.66 12.23
CA GLU A 66 22.43 27.51 11.05
C GLU A 66 22.82 26.28 10.23
N ALA A 67 24.12 26.05 9.99
CA ALA A 67 24.58 24.87 9.26
C ALA A 67 24.27 23.56 9.99
N LYS A 68 24.47 23.54 11.31
CA LYS A 68 24.11 22.38 12.15
C LYS A 68 22.63 22.10 12.08
N TRP A 69 21.80 23.14 12.21
CA TRP A 69 20.36 23.03 12.13
C TRP A 69 19.90 22.52 10.76
N VAL A 70 20.39 23.10 9.66
CA VAL A 70 20.00 22.67 8.31
C VAL A 70 20.45 21.24 8.04
N LYS A 71 21.65 20.83 8.46
CA LYS A 71 22.10 19.43 8.35
C LYS A 71 21.22 18.48 9.14
N GLU A 72 20.71 18.90 10.29
CA GLU A 72 19.80 18.09 11.10
C GLU A 72 18.43 17.96 10.43
N MET A 73 17.91 19.07 9.87
CA MET A 73 16.66 19.09 9.14
C MET A 73 16.69 18.25 7.86
N ASP A 74 17.79 18.26 7.13
CA ASP A 74 18.02 17.39 5.96
C ASP A 74 17.82 15.90 6.32
N LYS A 75 18.39 15.47 7.46
CA LYS A 75 18.21 14.09 7.96
C LYS A 75 16.80 13.80 8.42
N PHE A 76 16.17 14.76 9.09
CA PHE A 76 14.79 14.62 9.54
C PHE A 76 13.82 14.53 8.35
N GLU A 77 14.02 15.34 7.32
CA GLU A 77 13.25 15.29 6.08
C GLU A 77 13.38 13.93 5.39
N CYS A 78 14.59 13.38 5.32
CA CYS A 78 14.83 12.03 4.80
C CYS A 78 14.03 10.95 5.57
N LEU A 79 13.93 11.06 6.90
CA LEU A 79 13.10 10.17 7.72
C LEU A 79 11.60 10.32 7.41
N VAL A 80 11.12 11.56 7.21
CA VAL A 80 9.73 11.83 6.83
C VAL A 80 9.42 11.20 5.47
N GLN A 81 10.29 11.40 4.48
CA GLN A 81 10.13 10.77 3.17
C GLN A 81 10.08 9.24 3.27
N ALA A 82 10.99 8.62 4.03
CA ALA A 82 10.98 7.18 4.26
C ALA A 82 9.63 6.72 4.84
N HIS A 83 9.11 7.40 5.85
CA HIS A 83 7.80 7.09 6.42
C HIS A 83 6.66 7.23 5.39
N GLU A 84 6.65 8.29 4.60
CA GLU A 84 5.64 8.46 3.54
C GLU A 84 5.68 7.34 2.50
N TYR A 85 6.88 6.91 2.10
CA TYR A 85 7.03 5.79 1.17
C TYR A 85 6.58 4.46 1.78
N GLU A 86 6.84 4.23 3.06
CA GLU A 86 6.31 3.06 3.80
C GLU A 86 4.78 3.09 3.86
N GLN A 87 4.18 4.26 4.03
CA GLN A 87 2.72 4.41 3.98
C GLN A 87 2.18 4.11 2.57
N LYS A 88 2.74 4.73 1.53
CA LYS A 88 2.31 4.58 0.12
C LYS A 88 2.49 3.17 -0.41
N THR A 89 3.52 2.45 0.05
CA THR A 89 3.77 1.05 -0.32
C THR A 89 3.09 0.07 0.62
N PHE A 90 2.24 0.56 1.54
CA PHE A 90 1.57 -0.25 2.55
C PHE A 90 2.55 -1.12 3.36
N GLY A 91 3.79 -0.66 3.52
CA GLY A 91 4.85 -1.34 4.23
C GLY A 91 5.43 -2.54 3.49
N LYS A 92 5.22 -2.71 2.18
CA LYS A 92 5.89 -3.76 1.38
C LYS A 92 7.40 -3.63 1.40
N LYS A 93 7.89 -2.39 1.38
CA LYS A 93 9.29 -2.06 1.62
C LYS A 93 9.40 -1.55 3.04
N ASP A 94 10.24 -2.21 3.82
CA ASP A 94 10.69 -1.69 5.11
C ASP A 94 11.90 -0.80 4.84
N LEU A 95 11.78 0.50 5.15
CA LEU A 95 12.84 1.49 4.95
C LEU A 95 13.60 1.70 6.27
N ASP A 96 13.81 0.61 7.02
CA ASP A 96 14.49 0.61 8.31
C ASP A 96 15.94 1.11 8.21
N GLU A 97 16.56 0.94 7.03
CA GLU A 97 17.91 1.41 6.73
C GLU A 97 18.10 2.93 6.97
N PHE A 98 17.04 3.72 6.88
CA PHE A 98 17.06 5.16 7.13
C PHE A 98 16.97 5.53 8.62
N GLN A 99 16.52 4.62 9.49
CA GLN A 99 16.26 4.92 10.91
C GLN A 99 17.52 5.26 11.70
N GLY A 100 18.70 4.86 11.21
CA GLY A 100 19.99 5.26 11.78
C GLY A 100 20.22 6.78 11.77
N LEU A 101 19.45 7.55 11.00
CA LEU A 101 19.49 9.02 11.02
C LEU A 101 18.98 9.63 12.31
N LEU A 102 18.11 8.94 13.07
CA LEU A 102 17.59 9.41 14.36
C LEU A 102 18.70 9.73 15.37
N ALA A 103 19.78 8.93 15.36
CA ALA A 103 20.93 9.15 16.23
C ALA A 103 21.71 10.45 15.93
N LYS A 104 21.42 11.09 14.79
CA LYS A 104 22.05 12.34 14.33
C LYS A 104 21.14 13.56 14.53
N ILE A 105 19.99 13.39 15.18
CA ILE A 105 19.08 14.44 15.63
C ILE A 105 19.44 14.76 17.09
N HIS A 106 19.76 16.01 17.37
CA HIS A 106 20.34 16.46 18.64
C HIS A 106 19.60 17.64 19.26
N SER A 107 18.99 18.48 18.44
CA SER A 107 18.23 19.63 18.90
C SER A 107 16.95 19.18 19.60
N ASN A 108 16.59 19.87 20.68
CA ASN A 108 15.39 19.55 21.46
C ASN A 108 14.09 19.65 20.64
N GLU A 109 14.07 20.55 19.65
CA GLU A 109 12.90 20.72 18.79
C GLU A 109 12.75 19.59 17.79
N ALA A 110 13.81 19.27 17.03
CA ALA A 110 13.78 18.19 16.07
C ALA A 110 13.61 16.82 16.74
N ALA A 111 14.17 16.61 17.93
CA ALA A 111 13.99 15.39 18.70
C ALA A 111 12.51 15.11 19.01
N ARG A 112 11.73 16.14 19.39
CA ARG A 112 10.29 15.99 19.62
C ARG A 112 9.52 15.63 18.36
N TRP A 113 9.93 16.19 17.21
CA TRP A 113 9.33 15.85 15.92
C TRP A 113 9.67 14.42 15.51
N ALA A 114 10.93 14.02 15.67
CA ALA A 114 11.40 12.65 15.44
C ALA A 114 10.65 11.63 16.30
N GLU A 115 10.44 11.91 17.59
CA GLU A 115 9.63 11.06 18.48
C GLU A 115 8.16 10.95 18.03
N SER A 116 7.59 12.01 17.46
CA SER A 116 6.24 11.94 16.88
C SER A 116 6.22 11.03 15.65
N LEU A 117 7.18 11.22 14.74
CA LEU A 117 7.31 10.43 13.52
C LEU A 117 7.57 8.95 13.83
N CYS A 118 8.40 8.63 14.82
CA CYS A 118 8.64 7.25 15.26
C CYS A 118 7.35 6.58 15.76
N ARG A 119 6.54 7.28 16.56
CA ARG A 119 5.25 6.74 17.03
C ARG A 119 4.30 6.48 15.88
N GLU A 120 4.19 7.41 14.93
CA GLU A 120 3.36 7.24 13.74
C GLU A 120 3.83 6.04 12.88
N ARG A 121 5.15 5.88 12.72
CA ARG A 121 5.74 4.72 12.04
C ARG A 121 5.45 3.41 12.77
N GLU A 122 5.64 3.36 14.09
CA GLU A 122 5.34 2.17 14.90
C GLU A 122 3.86 1.77 14.81
N ASP A 123 2.94 2.75 14.88
CA ASP A 123 1.51 2.52 14.71
C ASP A 123 1.19 1.97 13.31
N HIS A 124 1.82 2.50 12.27
CA HIS A 124 1.69 2.00 10.90
C HIS A 124 2.18 0.54 10.77
N LEU A 125 3.36 0.22 11.31
CA LEU A 125 3.93 -1.13 11.30
C LEU A 125 3.12 -2.11 12.17
N ALA A 126 2.59 -1.66 13.31
CA ALA A 126 1.72 -2.45 14.17
C ALA A 126 0.39 -2.77 13.48
N LYS A 127 -0.19 -1.80 12.75
CA LYS A 127 -1.33 -2.03 11.86
C LYS A 127 -1.00 -3.07 10.79
N ARG A 128 0.22 -3.05 10.21
CA ARG A 128 0.68 -4.08 9.25
C ARG A 128 0.69 -5.49 9.85
N LYS A 129 1.27 -5.66 11.06
CA LYS A 129 1.34 -6.99 11.73
C LYS A 129 -0.04 -7.55 12.09
N LYS A 130 -1.04 -6.68 12.27
CA LYS A 130 -2.44 -7.06 12.54
C LYS A 130 -3.27 -7.27 11.28
N ARG A 131 -2.69 -7.13 10.08
CA ARG A 131 -3.44 -7.29 8.83
C ARG A 131 -3.99 -8.70 8.73
N LEU A 132 -5.32 -8.76 8.69
CA LEU A 132 -6.08 -9.96 8.49
C LEU A 132 -6.02 -10.30 6.99
N PRO A 133 -5.49 -11.45 6.57
CA PRO A 133 -5.64 -11.91 5.20
C PRO A 133 -7.12 -11.93 4.81
N ILE A 134 -7.47 -11.21 3.75
CA ILE A 134 -8.84 -11.16 3.22
C ILE A 134 -8.92 -11.94 1.92
N ILE A 135 -9.95 -12.76 1.85
CA ILE A 135 -10.33 -13.51 0.68
C ILE A 135 -11.63 -12.93 0.14
N PHE A 136 -11.54 -12.26 -0.99
CA PHE A 136 -12.69 -11.78 -1.74
C PHE A 136 -13.28 -12.92 -2.57
N ILE A 137 -14.59 -13.09 -2.51
CA ILE A 137 -15.35 -14.03 -3.35
C ILE A 137 -16.36 -13.23 -4.17
N THR A 138 -16.24 -13.30 -5.50
CA THR A 138 -17.06 -12.53 -6.44
C THR A 138 -17.63 -13.44 -7.55
N GLY A 139 -18.58 -12.95 -8.36
CA GLY A 139 -19.07 -13.64 -9.57
C GLY A 139 -20.39 -14.43 -9.45
N ASN A 140 -20.64 -15.18 -8.37
CA ASN A 140 -21.90 -15.92 -8.21
C ASN A 140 -22.94 -15.15 -7.36
N PRO A 141 -24.14 -14.85 -7.88
CA PRO A 141 -25.17 -14.09 -7.15
C PRO A 141 -25.58 -14.70 -5.80
N VAL A 142 -25.60 -16.03 -5.69
CA VAL A 142 -26.06 -16.74 -4.48
C VAL A 142 -25.00 -16.66 -3.36
N ALA A 143 -23.73 -16.56 -3.72
CA ALA A 143 -22.62 -16.46 -2.77
C ALA A 143 -22.39 -15.01 -2.25
N CYS A 144 -22.83 -14.01 -3.01
CA CYS A 144 -22.46 -12.61 -2.87
C CYS A 144 -23.37 -11.76 -1.96
N ASP A 145 -24.30 -12.38 -1.21
CA ASP A 145 -25.31 -11.66 -0.41
C ASP A 145 -24.78 -11.01 0.88
N LYS A 146 -23.53 -11.29 1.26
CA LYS A 146 -23.00 -10.87 2.57
C LYS A 146 -22.76 -9.37 2.63
N ILE A 147 -22.09 -8.75 1.66
CA ILE A 147 -21.91 -7.29 1.73
C ILE A 147 -23.24 -6.53 1.54
N ALA A 148 -24.15 -7.10 0.73
CA ALA A 148 -25.47 -6.54 0.50
C ALA A 148 -26.33 -6.53 1.79
N SER A 149 -26.22 -7.55 2.63
CA SER A 149 -26.89 -7.58 3.94
C SER A 149 -26.32 -6.53 4.91
N HIS A 150 -25.01 -6.40 5.02
CA HIS A 150 -24.39 -5.39 5.89
C HIS A 150 -24.75 -3.97 5.43
N LEU A 151 -24.76 -3.69 4.12
CA LEU A 151 -25.22 -2.40 3.60
C LEU A 151 -26.68 -2.10 3.97
N ARG A 152 -27.56 -3.12 3.99
CA ARG A 152 -28.96 -2.96 4.44
C ARG A 152 -29.04 -2.68 5.94
N GLU A 153 -28.20 -3.31 6.75
CA GLU A 153 -28.11 -3.05 8.19
C GLU A 153 -27.59 -1.64 8.46
N THR A 154 -26.49 -1.22 7.82
CA THR A 154 -25.94 0.14 7.93
C THR A 154 -26.92 1.20 7.44
N ALA A 155 -27.75 0.92 6.44
CA ALA A 155 -28.80 1.84 5.98
C ALA A 155 -29.89 2.10 7.03
N GLN A 156 -30.05 1.20 8.00
CA GLN A 156 -31.01 1.29 9.10
C GLN A 156 -30.40 1.88 10.38
N ASP A 157 -29.08 1.93 10.49
CA ASP A 157 -28.36 2.53 11.61
C ASP A 157 -28.43 4.07 11.56
N LEU A 158 -29.22 4.67 12.46
CA LEU A 158 -29.38 6.13 12.53
C LEU A 158 -28.16 6.86 13.10
N GLU A 159 -27.23 6.15 13.75
CA GLU A 159 -25.99 6.73 14.27
C GLU A 159 -24.91 6.82 13.18
N TYR A 160 -24.99 5.98 12.14
CA TYR A 160 -24.04 6.01 11.03
C TYR A 160 -24.27 7.22 10.12
N ARG A 161 -23.27 8.11 10.03
CA ARG A 161 -23.34 9.41 9.32
C ARG A 161 -23.96 9.34 7.91
N HIS A 162 -23.69 8.27 7.16
CA HIS A 162 -24.08 8.15 5.76
C HIS A 162 -25.26 7.19 5.53
N HIS A 163 -25.98 6.79 6.57
CA HIS A 163 -27.06 5.80 6.49
C HIS A 163 -28.15 6.18 5.47
N GLY A 164 -28.53 7.46 5.41
CA GLY A 164 -29.55 7.97 4.48
C GLY A 164 -29.12 7.90 3.01
N ILE A 165 -27.82 8.03 2.72
CA ILE A 165 -27.28 7.90 1.35
C ILE A 165 -27.36 6.44 0.92
N ILE A 166 -26.88 5.53 1.77
CA ILE A 166 -26.93 4.08 1.49
C ILE A 166 -28.37 3.64 1.30
N LYS A 167 -29.29 4.06 2.18
CA LYS A 167 -30.72 3.77 2.08
C LYS A 167 -31.31 4.23 0.75
N ASN A 168 -31.06 5.47 0.35
CA ASN A 168 -31.57 6.02 -0.91
C ASN A 168 -31.01 5.27 -2.13
N CYS A 169 -29.74 4.86 -2.11
CA CYS A 169 -29.16 4.02 -3.16
C CYS A 169 -29.85 2.65 -3.24
N LEU A 170 -30.04 1.97 -2.10
CA LEU A 170 -30.71 0.67 -2.05
C LEU A 170 -32.18 0.75 -2.51
N ASP A 171 -32.93 1.75 -2.04
CA ASP A 171 -34.35 1.95 -2.37
C ASP A 171 -34.54 2.21 -3.87
N LYS A 172 -33.64 2.99 -4.49
CA LYS A 172 -33.68 3.34 -5.92
C LYS A 172 -32.92 2.39 -6.83
N ARG A 173 -32.28 1.36 -6.26
CA ARG A 173 -31.38 0.43 -6.98
C ARG A 173 -30.24 1.15 -7.71
N PHE A 174 -29.69 2.20 -7.10
CA PHE A 174 -28.46 2.83 -7.54
C PHE A 174 -27.25 2.15 -6.89
N GLU A 175 -26.11 2.25 -7.55
CA GLU A 175 -24.84 1.82 -6.98
C GLU A 175 -24.49 2.67 -5.75
N VAL A 176 -24.03 1.99 -4.70
CA VAL A 176 -23.49 2.65 -3.52
C VAL A 176 -22.06 3.09 -3.84
N PRO A 177 -21.67 4.35 -3.57
CA PRO A 177 -20.31 4.82 -3.80
C PRO A 177 -19.25 3.89 -3.19
N ALA A 178 -18.20 3.58 -3.95
CA ALA A 178 -17.12 2.69 -3.54
C ALA A 178 -16.53 3.05 -2.16
N SER A 179 -16.35 4.35 -1.90
CA SER A 179 -15.83 4.86 -0.63
C SER A 179 -16.68 4.46 0.58
N LEU A 180 -18.01 4.39 0.45
CA LEU A 180 -18.92 3.98 1.53
C LEU A 180 -18.97 2.46 1.68
N VAL A 181 -18.90 1.72 0.57
CA VAL A 181 -18.81 0.24 0.62
C VAL A 181 -17.54 -0.18 1.36
N VAL A 182 -16.41 0.48 1.05
CA VAL A 182 -15.12 0.23 1.71
C VAL A 182 -15.17 0.60 3.20
N GLU A 183 -15.82 1.71 3.57
CA GLU A 183 -15.96 2.12 4.99
C GLU A 183 -16.77 1.11 5.81
N VAL A 184 -17.91 0.64 5.28
CA VAL A 184 -18.71 -0.41 5.91
C VAL A 184 -17.89 -1.69 6.06
N LEU A 185 -17.18 -2.08 5.00
CA LEU A 185 -16.35 -3.26 5.01
C LEU A 185 -15.19 -3.17 6.02
N GLU A 186 -14.55 -2.00 6.13
CA GLU A 186 -13.48 -1.75 7.10
C GLU A 186 -13.97 -1.93 8.55
N ASN A 187 -15.16 -1.42 8.87
CA ASN A 187 -15.75 -1.56 10.19
C ASN A 187 -16.05 -3.03 10.52
N GLU A 188 -16.56 -3.80 9.55
CA GLU A 188 -16.78 -5.24 9.70
C GLU A 188 -15.47 -6.01 9.92
N ILE A 189 -14.43 -5.71 9.15
CA ILE A 189 -13.11 -6.33 9.32
C ILE A 189 -12.55 -6.05 10.72
N LYS A 190 -12.71 -4.81 11.22
CA LYS A 190 -12.30 -4.44 12.59
C LYS A 190 -13.09 -5.19 13.67
N ALA A 191 -14.36 -5.50 13.43
CA ALA A 191 -15.22 -6.21 14.37
C ALA A 191 -14.91 -7.72 14.50
N ILE A 192 -14.24 -8.34 13.52
CA ILE A 192 -13.94 -9.80 13.46
C ILE A 192 -12.82 -10.25 14.44
N GLY A 193 -12.49 -9.44 15.45
CA GLY A 193 -11.38 -9.63 16.39
C GLY A 193 -11.04 -11.09 16.74
N GLY A 194 -9.79 -11.50 16.44
CA GLY A 194 -9.22 -12.79 16.86
C GLY A 194 -9.18 -13.91 15.80
N ARG A 195 -9.71 -13.72 14.60
CA ARG A 195 -9.54 -14.70 13.50
C ARG A 195 -8.22 -14.49 12.75
N PRO A 196 -7.60 -15.55 12.20
CA PRO A 196 -6.35 -15.43 11.44
C PRO A 196 -6.54 -15.00 9.97
N TRP A 197 -7.77 -14.99 9.44
CA TRP A 197 -8.17 -14.50 8.11
C TRP A 197 -9.71 -14.32 8.04
N THR A 198 -10.23 -13.64 7.01
CA THR A 198 -11.69 -13.53 6.75
C THR A 198 -12.07 -13.66 5.28
N ILE A 199 -13.32 -14.06 5.02
CA ILE A 199 -13.92 -14.09 3.69
C ILE A 199 -14.96 -12.97 3.58
N VAL A 200 -14.83 -12.20 2.50
CA VAL A 200 -15.78 -11.17 2.09
C VAL A 200 -16.36 -11.59 0.76
N SER A 201 -17.68 -11.80 0.70
CA SER A 201 -18.37 -12.14 -0.55
C SER A 201 -19.19 -10.96 -1.07
N GLY A 202 -19.24 -10.82 -2.40
CA GLY A 202 -19.92 -9.72 -3.09
C GLY A 202 -19.09 -8.44 -3.22
N PHE A 203 -17.77 -8.52 -3.03
CA PHE A 203 -16.82 -7.43 -3.19
C PHE A 203 -15.48 -7.99 -3.67
N PRO A 204 -14.70 -7.27 -4.50
CA PRO A 204 -15.06 -6.03 -5.19
C PRO A 204 -15.97 -6.31 -6.41
N ASN A 205 -16.88 -5.38 -6.73
CA ASN A 205 -17.69 -5.47 -7.96
C ASN A 205 -16.96 -4.95 -9.20
N ASP A 206 -16.01 -4.04 -9.01
CA ASP A 206 -15.23 -3.40 -10.06
C ASP A 206 -13.81 -3.07 -9.56
N THR A 207 -12.98 -2.56 -10.46
CA THR A 207 -11.59 -2.18 -10.16
C THR A 207 -11.46 -0.92 -9.30
N GLU A 208 -12.46 -0.03 -9.31
CA GLU A 208 -12.45 1.20 -8.51
C GLU A 208 -12.66 0.88 -7.03
N GLN A 209 -13.60 0.00 -6.72
CA GLN A 209 -13.83 -0.54 -5.38
C GLN A 209 -12.57 -1.22 -4.83
N LEU A 210 -11.91 -2.07 -5.64
CA LEU A 210 -10.68 -2.72 -5.22
C LEU A 210 -9.56 -1.71 -4.96
N ALA A 211 -9.38 -0.72 -5.83
CA ALA A 211 -8.35 0.30 -5.66
C ALA A 211 -8.60 1.17 -4.41
N GLU A 212 -9.86 1.55 -4.15
CA GLU A 212 -10.22 2.32 -2.97
C GLU A 212 -10.04 1.51 -1.68
N PHE A 213 -10.31 0.19 -1.72
CA PHE A 213 -10.04 -0.73 -0.62
C PHE A 213 -8.55 -0.88 -0.36
N GLU A 214 -7.76 -1.12 -1.40
CA GLU A 214 -6.30 -1.22 -1.27
C GLU A 214 -5.72 0.07 -0.71
N LYS A 215 -6.26 1.22 -1.13
CA LYS A 215 -5.85 2.55 -0.65
C LYS A 215 -6.17 2.78 0.83
N LYS A 216 -7.39 2.42 1.27
CA LYS A 216 -7.91 2.78 2.60
C LYS A 216 -7.67 1.72 3.67
N VAL A 217 -7.67 0.45 3.28
CA VAL A 217 -7.73 -0.67 4.22
C VAL A 217 -6.43 -1.47 4.19
N GLN A 218 -6.14 -2.17 3.08
CA GLN A 218 -4.89 -2.93 2.91
C GLN A 218 -4.66 -3.42 1.47
N ASP A 219 -3.40 -3.55 1.09
CA ASP A 219 -2.96 -4.17 -0.17
C ASP A 219 -2.69 -5.69 -0.03
N CYS A 220 -2.54 -6.39 -1.17
CA CYS A 220 -2.28 -7.85 -1.23
C CYS A 220 -3.40 -8.76 -0.69
N ASN A 221 -4.62 -8.56 -1.19
CA ASN A 221 -5.77 -9.43 -0.92
C ASN A 221 -5.86 -10.59 -1.93
N CYS A 222 -6.46 -11.71 -1.55
CA CYS A 222 -6.76 -12.79 -2.51
C CYS A 222 -8.18 -12.62 -3.05
N THR A 223 -8.35 -12.51 -4.36
CA THR A 223 -9.68 -12.43 -4.98
C THR A 223 -9.96 -13.68 -5.80
N PHE A 224 -10.94 -14.46 -5.35
CA PHE A 224 -11.50 -15.58 -6.08
C PHE A 224 -12.74 -15.12 -6.84
N TYR A 225 -12.75 -15.39 -8.14
CA TYR A 225 -13.90 -15.11 -8.97
C TYR A 225 -14.56 -16.45 -9.36
N LEU A 226 -15.83 -16.57 -9.03
CA LEU A 226 -16.64 -17.76 -9.26
C LEU A 226 -17.53 -17.50 -10.48
N GLU A 227 -17.19 -18.11 -11.60
CA GLU A 227 -18.06 -18.14 -12.77
C GLU A 227 -18.90 -19.41 -12.76
N SER A 228 -20.22 -19.22 -12.84
CA SER A 228 -21.10 -20.33 -13.13
C SER A 228 -21.00 -20.64 -14.61
N PRO A 229 -20.74 -21.89 -15.03
CA PRO A 229 -20.76 -22.24 -16.43
C PRO A 229 -22.12 -21.86 -17.03
N PRO A 230 -22.17 -21.39 -18.29
CA PRO A 230 -23.42 -21.00 -18.92
C PRO A 230 -24.40 -22.17 -18.85
N HIS A 231 -25.60 -21.90 -18.31
CA HIS A 231 -26.71 -22.86 -18.35
C HIS A 231 -26.95 -23.25 -19.81
N THR A 232 -26.60 -24.48 -20.18
CA THR A 232 -26.99 -25.04 -21.47
C THR A 232 -28.46 -25.44 -21.43
N ASP A 233 -29.37 -24.46 -21.37
CA ASP A 233 -30.82 -24.70 -21.49
C ASP A 233 -31.29 -24.83 -22.95
N ASN A 234 -30.36 -24.97 -23.90
CA ASN A 234 -30.67 -25.37 -25.27
C ASN A 234 -29.56 -26.25 -25.84
N GLN A 235 -29.57 -27.54 -25.53
CA GLN A 235 -28.95 -28.55 -26.39
C GLN A 235 -30.06 -29.46 -26.92
N GLY A 236 -30.34 -29.32 -28.22
CA GLY A 236 -31.04 -30.35 -28.99
C GLY A 236 -30.28 -31.68 -28.90
N PRO A 237 -30.93 -32.81 -29.22
CA PRO A 237 -30.40 -34.13 -28.95
C PRO A 237 -29.27 -34.47 -29.93
N ASN A 238 -28.06 -33.95 -29.70
CA ASN A 238 -26.78 -34.43 -30.26
C ASN A 238 -25.59 -33.56 -29.82
N SER A 239 -25.28 -33.54 -28.53
CA SER A 239 -23.94 -33.17 -28.07
C SER A 239 -23.55 -34.07 -26.91
N SER A 240 -22.59 -34.95 -27.18
CA SER A 240 -21.99 -35.86 -26.22
C SER A 240 -21.30 -35.08 -25.11
N ILE A 241 -21.83 -35.18 -23.90
CA ILE A 241 -21.14 -34.81 -22.67
C ILE A 241 -19.88 -35.70 -22.58
N SER A 242 -18.71 -35.08 -22.77
CA SER A 242 -17.44 -35.71 -22.44
C SER A 242 -17.45 -36.03 -20.95
N LYS A 243 -17.32 -37.32 -20.60
CA LYS A 243 -17.29 -37.84 -19.23
C LYS A 243 -15.98 -37.57 -18.46
N ASP A 244 -15.15 -36.64 -18.94
CA ASP A 244 -13.82 -36.37 -18.38
C ASP A 244 -13.64 -34.93 -17.86
N THR A 245 -14.69 -34.29 -17.32
CA THR A 245 -14.50 -33.09 -16.48
C THR A 245 -14.10 -33.50 -15.07
N LYS A 246 -12.87 -33.99 -14.92
CA LYS A 246 -12.18 -33.88 -13.63
C LYS A 246 -12.16 -32.40 -13.27
N HIS A 247 -12.60 -32.05 -12.06
CA HIS A 247 -12.50 -30.71 -11.47
C HIS A 247 -11.06 -30.17 -11.60
N THR A 248 -10.77 -29.45 -12.67
CA THR A 248 -9.47 -28.85 -12.93
C THR A 248 -9.48 -27.43 -12.41
N TRP A 249 -8.86 -27.26 -11.25
CA TRP A 249 -8.57 -25.97 -10.63
C TRP A 249 -7.33 -25.37 -11.31
N GLY A 250 -7.45 -24.18 -11.89
CA GLY A 250 -6.35 -23.52 -12.59
C GLY A 250 -6.34 -22.00 -12.36
N PRO A 251 -5.16 -21.38 -12.14
CA PRO A 251 -5.06 -19.91 -12.07
C PRO A 251 -5.29 -19.31 -13.45
N SER A 252 -6.03 -18.20 -13.52
CA SER A 252 -6.32 -17.51 -14.78
C SER A 252 -5.34 -16.34 -14.97
N ALA A 253 -4.73 -16.26 -16.15
CA ALA A 253 -3.56 -15.42 -16.44
C ALA A 253 -3.90 -13.95 -16.76
N VAL A 254 -5.13 -13.51 -16.51
CA VAL A 254 -5.61 -12.19 -16.92
C VAL A 254 -5.88 -11.36 -15.67
N HIS A 255 -4.87 -10.63 -15.21
CA HIS A 255 -4.94 -9.26 -14.68
C HIS A 255 -3.63 -8.92 -13.95
N LYS A 256 -2.96 -7.83 -14.35
CA LYS A 256 -1.82 -7.24 -13.63
C LYS A 256 -2.32 -6.48 -12.38
N SER A 257 -2.93 -7.20 -11.45
CA SER A 257 -3.27 -6.72 -10.11
C SER A 257 -2.50 -7.55 -9.08
N SER A 258 -2.29 -7.01 -7.88
CA SER A 258 -1.63 -7.71 -6.77
C SER A 258 -2.42 -8.93 -6.26
N ALA A 259 -3.65 -9.12 -6.74
CA ALA A 259 -4.52 -10.25 -6.45
C ALA A 259 -4.18 -11.47 -7.34
N ALA A 260 -3.87 -12.60 -6.71
CA ALA A 260 -3.84 -13.89 -7.40
C ALA A 260 -5.26 -14.24 -7.87
N HIS A 261 -5.50 -14.21 -9.18
CA HIS A 261 -6.80 -14.52 -9.77
C HIS A 261 -6.95 -16.03 -9.93
N PHE A 262 -7.87 -16.63 -9.19
CA PHE A 262 -8.23 -18.03 -9.30
C PHE A 262 -9.65 -18.14 -9.85
N GLU A 263 -9.77 -18.84 -10.98
CA GLU A 263 -11.04 -19.09 -11.65
C GLU A 263 -11.52 -20.48 -11.21
N VAL A 264 -12.73 -20.54 -10.65
CA VAL A 264 -13.34 -21.80 -10.20
C VAL A 264 -14.50 -22.12 -11.12
N LEU A 265 -14.34 -23.16 -11.94
CA LEU A 265 -15.38 -23.69 -12.82
C LEU A 265 -16.03 -24.92 -12.16
N GLY A 266 -17.31 -24.81 -11.74
CA GLY A 266 -18.02 -25.89 -11.03
C GLY A 266 -19.55 -25.71 -10.98
N SER A 267 -20.28 -26.75 -10.55
CA SER A 267 -21.76 -26.79 -10.53
C SER A 267 -22.41 -25.89 -9.46
N THR A 268 -23.67 -25.53 -9.72
CA THR A 268 -24.45 -24.42 -9.16
C THR A 268 -25.11 -24.65 -7.79
N THR A 269 -24.71 -25.65 -7.00
CA THR A 269 -25.36 -25.89 -5.70
C THR A 269 -24.68 -25.14 -4.55
N GLU A 270 -25.45 -24.67 -3.58
CA GLU A 270 -24.94 -24.04 -2.34
C GLU A 270 -23.94 -24.97 -1.61
N THR A 271 -24.15 -26.29 -1.71
CA THR A 271 -23.28 -27.33 -1.18
C THR A 271 -21.91 -27.35 -1.88
N ASP A 272 -21.88 -27.25 -3.21
CA ASP A 272 -20.64 -27.22 -4.01
C ASP A 272 -19.85 -25.92 -3.75
N PHE A 273 -20.56 -24.80 -3.54
CA PHE A 273 -19.98 -23.53 -3.11
C PHE A 273 -19.25 -23.66 -1.78
N TRP A 274 -19.90 -24.21 -0.74
CA TRP A 274 -19.26 -24.41 0.56
C TRP A 274 -18.11 -25.43 0.51
N LEU A 275 -18.19 -26.43 -0.39
CA LEU A 275 -17.09 -27.37 -0.65
C LEU A 275 -15.87 -26.68 -1.30
N ALA A 276 -16.10 -25.80 -2.28
CA ALA A 276 -15.05 -24.99 -2.91
C ALA A 276 -14.43 -24.03 -1.89
N VAL A 277 -15.26 -23.33 -1.12
CA VAL A 277 -14.82 -22.47 -0.02
C VAL A 277 -14.01 -23.26 1.01
N ASN A 278 -14.43 -24.47 1.41
CA ASN A 278 -13.69 -25.30 2.36
C ASN A 278 -12.37 -25.85 1.77
N SER A 279 -12.31 -26.11 0.47
CA SER A 279 -11.08 -26.53 -0.22
C SER A 279 -10.08 -25.36 -0.30
N ILE A 280 -10.58 -24.15 -0.55
CA ILE A 280 -9.79 -22.90 -0.50
C ILE A 280 -9.32 -22.63 0.93
N LYS A 281 -10.16 -22.85 1.95
CA LYS A 281 -9.77 -22.73 3.38
C LYS A 281 -8.59 -23.65 3.70
N ALA A 282 -8.59 -24.90 3.21
CA ALA A 282 -7.49 -25.83 3.44
C ALA A 282 -6.19 -25.36 2.76
N PHE A 283 -6.29 -24.88 1.51
CA PHE A 283 -5.15 -24.31 0.76
C PHE A 283 -4.55 -23.08 1.47
N ILE A 284 -5.41 -22.18 1.95
CA ILE A 284 -4.99 -20.95 2.62
C ILE A 284 -4.43 -21.25 4.01
N THR A 285 -4.99 -22.20 4.76
CA THR A 285 -4.46 -22.61 6.05
C THR A 285 -3.03 -23.17 5.91
N ALA A 286 -2.78 -23.96 4.86
CA ALA A 286 -1.44 -24.46 4.54
C ALA A 286 -0.48 -23.36 4.05
N GLY A 287 -0.96 -22.42 3.23
CA GLY A 287 -0.16 -21.29 2.73
C GLY A 287 0.18 -20.25 3.82
N VAL A 288 -0.75 -19.98 4.72
CA VAL A 288 -0.57 -19.06 5.87
C VAL A 288 0.39 -19.65 6.90
N GLN A 289 0.36 -20.96 7.17
CA GLN A 289 1.38 -21.62 8.00
C GLN A 289 2.79 -21.48 7.43
N ASN A 290 2.96 -21.68 6.12
CA ASN A 290 4.26 -21.52 5.45
C ASN A 290 4.77 -20.06 5.43
N ASN A 291 3.89 -19.07 5.30
CA ASN A 291 4.27 -17.65 5.36
C ASN A 291 4.57 -17.17 6.79
N MET A 292 3.92 -17.75 7.82
CA MET A 292 4.27 -17.50 9.22
C MET A 292 5.64 -18.10 9.59
N GLU A 293 6.05 -19.21 8.98
CA GLU A 293 7.39 -19.78 9.19
C GLU A 293 8.49 -18.97 8.48
N LYS A 294 8.22 -18.42 7.28
CA LYS A 294 9.18 -17.53 6.59
C LYS A 294 9.38 -16.19 7.30
N THR A 295 8.32 -15.61 7.87
CA THR A 295 8.43 -14.37 8.67
C THR A 295 9.06 -14.54 10.06
N ARG A 296 9.43 -15.77 10.45
CA ARG A 296 10.22 -16.04 11.66
C ARG A 296 11.73 -16.11 11.42
N PHE A 297 12.18 -16.08 10.17
CA PHE A 297 13.60 -16.27 9.81
C PHE A 297 14.18 -15.16 8.92
N ASP A 298 13.45 -14.08 8.65
CA ASP A 298 13.96 -12.88 7.97
C ASP A 298 13.82 -11.64 8.87
#